data_AF-A0A6I1NBR9-F1
#
_entry.id   AF-A0A6I1NBR9-F1
#
_cell.length_a   1.000
_cell.length_b   1.000
_cell.length_c   1.000
_cell.angle_alpha   90.00
_cell.angle_beta   90.00
_cell.angle_gamma   90.00
#
_symmetry.space_group_name_H-M   'P 1'
#
loop_
_entity.id
_entity.type
_entity.pdbx_description
1 polymer ?
#
loop_
_entity_poly.entity_id
_entity_poly.type
_entity_poly.pdbx_seq_one_letter_code
_entity_poly.pdbx_strand_id
1 'polypeptide(L)'
;MSTEMLVSTVLLIGLLGVAVVSDLLHHRIPNTLVLLGLALGLVGQMYAGGVSGLGGSLLGILICFALFLPMYALGGMAAGDVKLMAVVGGFLPFHYAIWAALFSLIAGGVCGLLIVLVRGQLFKTLGRYWLILRAQAYLAPTSDEVAGKPFPYSIAILLGTLNTVHWQLFANGLGG
;
A
#
# COMPACT_ATOMS: atom_id res chain seq x y z
N MET A 1 -9.99 -17.17 -17.67
CA MET A 1 -10.28 -16.23 -16.56
C MET A 1 -11.78 -16.18 -16.35
N SER A 2 -12.25 -16.36 -15.11
CA SER A 2 -13.63 -16.01 -14.76
C SER A 2 -13.82 -14.49 -14.90
N THR A 3 -14.97 -14.07 -15.42
CA THR A 3 -15.33 -12.66 -15.61
C THR A 3 -15.23 -11.85 -14.30
N GLU A 4 -15.52 -12.49 -13.18
CA GLU A 4 -15.45 -11.91 -11.83
C GLU A 4 -14.04 -11.48 -11.45
N MET A 5 -13.01 -12.29 -11.76
CA MET A 5 -11.61 -11.89 -11.49
C MET A 5 -11.21 -10.68 -12.33
N LEU A 6 -11.59 -10.66 -13.61
CA LEU A 6 -11.32 -9.50 -14.48
C LEU A 6 -11.94 -8.22 -13.92
N VAL A 7 -13.21 -8.29 -13.52
CA VAL A 7 -13.94 -7.14 -12.97
C VAL A 7 -13.29 -6.64 -11.69
N SER A 8 -12.97 -7.53 -10.74
CA SER A 8 -12.29 -7.18 -9.48
C SER A 8 -10.92 -6.54 -9.71
N THR A 9 -10.14 -7.05 -10.66
CA THR A 9 -8.83 -6.48 -11.01
C THR A 9 -8.95 -5.09 -11.62
N VAL A 10 -9.87 -4.88 -12.57
CA VAL A 10 -10.08 -3.57 -13.19
C VAL A 10 -10.57 -2.55 -12.18
N LEU A 11 -11.50 -2.92 -11.30
CA LEU A 11 -11.98 -2.05 -10.21
C LEU A 11 -10.85 -1.67 -9.26
N LEU A 12 -10.02 -2.64 -8.85
CA LEU A 12 -8.89 -2.39 -7.97
C LEU A 12 -7.88 -1.42 -8.60
N ILE A 13 -7.47 -1.66 -9.85
CA ILE A 13 -6.52 -0.80 -10.55
C ILE A 13 -7.10 0.60 -10.74
N GLY A 14 -8.37 0.72 -11.10
CA GLY A 14 -9.06 2.01 -11.22
C GLY A 14 -9.07 2.78 -9.89
N LEU A 15 -9.39 2.10 -8.80
CA LEU A 15 -9.42 2.70 -7.46
C LEU A 15 -8.04 3.14 -6.98
N LEU A 16 -7.01 2.32 -7.23
CA LEU A 16 -5.61 2.67 -6.95
C LEU A 16 -5.16 3.86 -7.80
N GLY A 17 -5.55 3.92 -9.07
CA GLY A 17 -5.27 5.04 -9.95
C GLY A 17 -5.87 6.35 -9.42
N VAL A 18 -7.14 6.35 -9.02
CA VAL A 18 -7.79 7.53 -8.42
C VAL A 18 -7.12 7.91 -7.10
N ALA A 19 -6.72 6.92 -6.28
CA ALA A 19 -6.03 7.20 -5.05
C ALA A 19 -4.65 7.83 -5.28
N VAL A 20 -3.87 7.33 -6.24
CA VAL A 20 -2.57 7.91 -6.64
C VAL A 20 -2.75 9.34 -7.16
N VAL A 21 -3.77 9.59 -7.98
CA VAL A 21 -4.09 10.95 -8.45
C VAL A 21 -4.47 11.87 -7.30
N SER A 22 -5.30 11.39 -6.36
CA SER A 22 -5.67 12.16 -5.16
C SER A 22 -4.48 12.44 -4.25
N ASP A 23 -3.59 11.46 -4.09
CA ASP A 23 -2.37 11.57 -3.28
C ASP A 23 -1.35 12.54 -3.91
N LEU A 24 -1.27 12.58 -5.25
CA LEU A 24 -0.45 13.53 -5.98
C LEU A 24 -1.01 14.96 -5.95
N LEU A 25 -2.33 15.12 -6.06
CA LEU A 25 -2.99 16.43 -6.13
C LEU A 25 -3.22 17.07 -4.76
N HIS A 26 -3.63 16.28 -3.78
CA HIS A 26 -4.09 16.77 -2.48
C HIS A 26 -3.24 16.26 -1.31
N HIS A 27 -2.24 15.40 -1.57
CA HIS A 27 -1.41 14.75 -0.55
C HIS A 27 -2.22 14.05 0.55
N ARG A 28 -3.44 13.63 0.18
CA ARG A 28 -4.41 12.99 1.06
C ARG A 28 -5.23 12.01 0.26
N ILE A 29 -5.26 10.78 0.76
CA ILE A 29 -6.21 9.76 0.31
C ILE A 29 -7.53 9.99 1.06
N PRO A 30 -8.65 10.30 0.39
CA PRO A 30 -9.93 10.52 1.05
C PRO A 30 -10.43 9.21 1.66
N ASN A 31 -10.86 9.27 2.92
CA ASN A 31 -11.45 8.10 3.61
C ASN A 31 -12.66 7.54 2.85
N THR A 32 -13.39 8.35 2.10
CA THR A 32 -14.51 7.91 1.27
C THR A 32 -14.07 6.90 0.21
N LEU A 33 -12.91 7.12 -0.42
CA LEU A 33 -12.36 6.21 -1.43
C LEU A 33 -11.94 4.88 -0.81
N VAL A 34 -11.32 4.94 0.38
CA VAL A 34 -11.00 3.74 1.16
C VAL A 34 -12.26 2.96 1.52
N LEU A 35 -13.28 3.64 2.03
CA LEU A 35 -14.53 3.01 2.45
C LEU A 35 -15.24 2.35 1.27
N LEU A 36 -15.33 3.05 0.14
CA LEU A 36 -15.89 2.51 -1.11
C LEU A 36 -15.07 1.31 -1.60
N GLY A 37 -13.74 1.38 -1.54
CA GLY A 37 -12.88 0.28 -1.91
C GLY A 37 -13.09 -0.96 -1.05
N LEU A 38 -13.11 -0.81 0.29
CA LEU A 38 -13.37 -1.93 1.19
C LEU A 38 -14.76 -2.54 0.94
N ALA A 39 -15.78 -1.71 0.74
CA ALA A 39 -17.13 -2.19 0.44
C ALA A 39 -17.17 -2.97 -0.89
N LEU A 40 -16.56 -2.44 -1.95
CA LEU A 40 -16.50 -3.09 -3.25
C LEU A 40 -15.68 -4.40 -3.22
N GLY A 41 -14.56 -4.43 -2.49
CA GLY A 41 -13.75 -5.63 -2.32
C GLY A 41 -14.48 -6.74 -1.58
N LEU A 42 -15.15 -6.40 -0.47
CA LEU A 42 -15.96 -7.34 0.30
C LEU A 42 -17.13 -7.89 -0.52
N VAL A 43 -17.87 -7.02 -1.21
CA VAL A 43 -18.98 -7.42 -2.06
C VAL A 43 -18.49 -8.29 -3.22
N GLY A 44 -17.40 -7.91 -3.90
CA GLY A 44 -16.81 -8.70 -4.98
C GLY A 44 -16.40 -10.11 -4.53
N GLN A 45 -15.75 -10.21 -3.36
CA GLN A 45 -15.34 -11.50 -2.80
C GLN A 45 -16.52 -12.32 -2.28
N MET A 46 -17.57 -11.66 -1.78
CA MET A 46 -18.84 -12.31 -1.41
C MET A 46 -19.55 -12.90 -2.63
N TYR A 47 -19.55 -12.19 -3.76
CA TYR A 47 -20.13 -12.71 -5.01
C TYR A 47 -19.32 -13.89 -5.56
N ALA A 48 -17.98 -13.80 -5.55
CA ALA A 48 -17.12 -14.83 -6.14
C ALA A 48 -17.00 -16.11 -5.29
N GLY A 49 -17.02 -15.98 -3.96
CA GLY A 49 -16.74 -17.10 -3.04
C GLY A 49 -17.76 -17.26 -1.91
N GLY A 50 -18.84 -16.49 -1.88
CA GLY A 50 -19.83 -16.54 -0.80
C GLY A 50 -19.23 -16.21 0.56
N VAL A 51 -19.61 -16.99 1.58
CA VAL A 51 -19.16 -16.79 2.97
C VAL A 51 -17.67 -17.08 3.15
N SER A 52 -17.10 -18.05 2.41
CA SER A 52 -15.66 -18.33 2.48
C SER A 52 -14.85 -17.22 1.81
N GLY A 53 -15.36 -16.63 0.73
CA GLY A 53 -14.79 -15.45 0.07
C GLY A 53 -14.74 -14.22 0.98
N LEU A 54 -15.82 -13.97 1.74
CA LEU A 54 -15.86 -12.92 2.76
C LEU A 54 -14.78 -13.12 3.84
N GLY A 55 -14.66 -14.34 4.37
CA GLY A 55 -13.62 -14.66 5.36
C GLY A 55 -12.21 -14.43 4.81
N GLY A 56 -11.95 -14.83 3.56
CA GLY A 56 -10.68 -14.58 2.88
C GLY A 56 -10.37 -13.10 2.67
N SER A 57 -11.39 -12.30 2.30
CA SER A 57 -11.27 -10.85 2.13
C SER A 57 -10.97 -10.14 3.45
N LEU A 58 -11.70 -10.47 4.53
CA LEU A 58 -11.42 -9.94 5.86
C LEU A 58 -10.01 -10.28 6.35
N LEU A 59 -9.56 -11.52 6.14
CA LEU A 59 -8.20 -11.92 6.47
C LEU A 59 -7.17 -11.15 5.66
N GLY A 60 -7.38 -10.96 4.35
CA GLY A 60 -6.49 -10.17 3.51
C GLY A 60 -6.41 -8.70 3.95
N ILE A 61 -7.55 -8.08 4.26
CA ILE A 61 -7.62 -6.72 4.84
C ILE A 61 -6.80 -6.64 6.12
N LEU A 62 -7.02 -7.56 7.06
CA LEU A 62 -6.33 -7.58 8.36
C LEU A 62 -4.83 -7.79 8.20
N ILE A 63 -4.40 -8.72 7.34
CA ILE A 63 -2.99 -9.01 7.11
C ILE A 63 -2.29 -7.81 6.49
N CYS A 64 -2.84 -7.22 5.42
CA CYS A 64 -2.28 -6.03 4.79
C CYS A 64 -2.21 -4.85 5.77
N PHE A 65 -3.26 -4.63 6.54
CA PHE A 65 -3.29 -3.59 7.56
C PHE A 65 -2.23 -3.83 8.64
N ALA A 66 -2.14 -5.05 9.17
CA ALA A 66 -1.18 -5.42 10.21
C ALA A 66 0.27 -5.35 9.73
N LEU A 67 0.57 -5.70 8.48
CA LEU A 67 1.92 -5.60 7.91
C LEU A 67 2.39 -4.15 7.78
N PHE A 68 1.48 -3.24 7.48
CA PHE A 68 1.80 -1.83 7.26
C PHE A 68 1.73 -0.97 8.54
N LEU A 69 1.07 -1.45 9.58
CA LEU A 69 0.95 -0.76 10.87
C LEU A 69 2.30 -0.47 11.54
N PRO A 70 3.28 -1.41 11.58
CA PRO A 70 4.62 -1.12 12.11
C PRO A 70 5.33 0.01 11.35
N MET A 71 5.21 0.06 10.02
CA MET A 71 5.82 1.12 9.21
C MET A 71 5.20 2.50 9.48
N TYR A 72 3.88 2.54 9.69
CA TYR A 72 3.18 3.74 10.13
C TYR A 72 3.61 4.19 11.53
N ALA A 73 3.71 3.25 12.48
CA ALA A 73 4.12 3.56 13.86
C ALA A 73 5.56 4.11 13.94
N LEU A 74 6.45 3.65 13.06
CA LEU A 74 7.82 4.17 12.92
C LEU A 74 7.89 5.53 12.19
N GLY A 75 6.77 6.08 11.74
CA GLY A 75 6.69 7.37 11.04
C GLY A 75 7.17 7.31 9.58
N GLY A 76 7.30 6.11 9.00
CA GLY A 76 7.80 5.94 7.63
C GLY A 76 6.75 6.11 6.53
N MET A 77 5.46 6.18 6.88
CA MET A 77 4.34 6.16 5.93
C MET A 77 3.11 6.89 6.47
N ALA A 78 2.22 7.39 5.60
CA ALA A 78 0.99 8.06 6.02
C ALA A 78 -0.11 7.05 6.38
N ALA A 79 -1.03 7.45 7.27
CA ALA A 79 -2.18 6.62 7.65
C ALA A 79 -3.08 6.29 6.45
N GLY A 80 -3.10 7.14 5.43
CA GLY A 80 -3.86 6.92 4.20
C GLY A 80 -3.36 5.70 3.42
N ASP A 81 -2.04 5.56 3.29
CA ASP A 81 -1.43 4.47 2.53
C ASP A 81 -1.71 3.12 3.22
N VAL A 82 -1.77 3.07 4.56
CA VAL A 82 -2.03 1.82 5.32
C VAL A 82 -3.45 1.34 5.03
N LYS A 83 -4.39 2.28 5.02
CA LYS A 83 -5.79 2.02 4.70
C LYS A 83 -5.96 1.59 3.26
N LEU A 84 -5.20 2.18 2.34
CA LEU A 84 -5.22 1.83 0.93
C LEU A 84 -4.67 0.42 0.70
N MET A 85 -3.61 0.02 1.39
CA MET A 85 -3.15 -1.37 1.36
C MET A 85 -4.19 -2.34 1.94
N ALA A 86 -4.93 -1.93 2.97
CA ALA A 86 -6.04 -2.72 3.50
C ALA A 86 -7.13 -2.94 2.43
N VAL A 87 -7.44 -1.93 1.61
CA VAL A 87 -8.33 -2.07 0.43
C VAL A 87 -7.78 -3.12 -0.53
N VAL A 88 -6.49 -3.07 -0.88
CA VAL A 88 -5.85 -4.07 -1.75
C VAL A 88 -6.03 -5.49 -1.19
N GLY A 89 -5.84 -5.66 0.13
CA GLY A 89 -6.07 -6.94 0.82
C GLY A 89 -7.52 -7.43 0.77
N GLY A 90 -8.49 -6.54 0.58
CA GLY A 90 -9.90 -6.92 0.43
C GLY A 90 -10.26 -7.42 -0.97
N PHE A 91 -9.54 -6.98 -2.00
CA PHE A 91 -9.75 -7.42 -3.38
C PHE A 91 -8.94 -8.67 -3.75
N LEU A 92 -7.80 -8.89 -3.11
CA LEU A 92 -6.95 -10.06 -3.38
C LEU A 92 -7.21 -11.17 -2.38
N PRO A 93 -7.11 -12.44 -2.79
CA PRO A 93 -7.00 -13.55 -1.87
C PRO A 93 -5.80 -13.35 -0.92
N PHE A 94 -5.93 -13.78 0.34
CA PHE A 94 -4.94 -13.54 1.40
C PHE A 94 -3.49 -13.88 0.99
N HIS A 95 -3.29 -14.94 0.20
CA HIS A 95 -1.97 -15.37 -0.25
C HIS A 95 -1.33 -14.35 -1.21
N TYR A 96 -2.09 -13.81 -2.17
CA TYR A 96 -1.58 -12.75 -3.05
C TYR A 96 -1.51 -11.40 -2.33
N ALA A 97 -2.41 -11.13 -1.37
CA ALA A 97 -2.39 -9.91 -0.58
C ALA A 97 -1.06 -9.75 0.20
N ILE A 98 -0.52 -10.84 0.77
CA ILE A 98 0.79 -10.84 1.44
C ILE A 98 1.90 -10.46 0.45
N TRP A 99 1.92 -11.07 -0.74
CA TRP A 99 2.92 -10.75 -1.75
C TRP A 99 2.82 -9.31 -2.23
N ALA A 100 1.60 -8.81 -2.47
CA ALA A 100 1.37 -7.41 -2.83
C ALA A 100 1.88 -6.47 -1.73
N ALA A 101 1.64 -6.81 -0.45
CA ALA A 101 2.12 -6.03 0.68
C ALA A 101 3.65 -5.97 0.71
N LEU A 102 4.31 -7.12 0.59
CA LEU A 102 5.77 -7.22 0.61
C LEU A 102 6.41 -6.50 -0.57
N PHE A 103 5.91 -6.70 -1.79
CA PHE A 103 6.45 -5.99 -2.97
C PHE A 103 6.25 -4.49 -2.87
N SER A 104 5.10 -4.04 -2.37
CA SER A 104 4.84 -2.61 -2.14
C SER A 104 5.79 -2.04 -1.08
N LEU A 105 6.06 -2.82 -0.02
CA LEU A 105 6.96 -2.41 1.06
C LEU A 105 8.41 -2.30 0.60
N ILE A 106 8.87 -3.27 -0.21
CA ILE A 106 10.19 -3.24 -0.84
C ILE A 106 10.28 -2.07 -1.82
N ALA A 107 9.30 -1.88 -2.70
CA ALA A 107 9.29 -0.78 -3.66
C ALA A 107 9.30 0.58 -2.95
N GLY A 108 8.48 0.75 -1.92
CA GLY A 108 8.44 1.96 -1.12
C GLY A 108 9.76 2.22 -0.37
N GLY A 109 10.36 1.16 0.19
CA GLY A 109 11.67 1.24 0.85
C GLY A 109 12.80 1.63 -0.12
N VAL A 110 12.83 1.04 -1.31
CA VAL A 110 13.80 1.37 -2.36
C VAL A 110 13.61 2.81 -2.86
N CYS A 111 12.37 3.23 -3.14
CA CYS A 111 12.09 4.61 -3.54
C CYS A 111 12.48 5.61 -2.44
N GLY A 112 12.17 5.31 -1.18
CA GLY A 112 12.59 6.12 -0.03
C GLY A 112 14.10 6.24 0.04
N LEU A 113 14.82 5.12 -0.06
CA LEU A 113 16.29 5.09 -0.03
C LEU A 113 16.90 5.89 -1.19
N LEU A 114 16.39 5.71 -2.40
CA LEU A 114 16.82 6.45 -3.59
C LEU A 114 16.62 7.95 -3.45
N ILE A 115 15.50 8.40 -2.87
CA ILE A 115 15.26 9.84 -2.63
C ILE A 115 16.29 10.42 -1.66
N VAL A 116 16.61 9.70 -0.58
CA VAL A 116 17.61 10.14 0.41
C VAL A 116 19.01 10.18 -0.22
N LEU A 117 19.34 9.20 -1.07
CA LEU A 117 20.58 9.13 -1.86
C LEU A 117 20.70 10.32 -2.84
N VAL A 118 19.68 10.52 -3.69
CA VAL A 118 19.69 11.54 -4.76
C VAL A 118 19.71 12.96 -4.19
N ARG A 119 19.10 13.20 -3.01
CA ARG A 119 19.16 14.52 -2.34
C ARG A 119 20.39 14.71 -1.47
N GLY A 120 21.29 13.74 -1.38
CA GLY A 120 22.56 13.87 -0.64
C GLY A 120 22.41 14.10 0.86
N GLN A 121 21.22 13.86 1.43
CA GLN A 121 20.92 14.08 2.85
C GLN A 121 21.10 12.82 3.72
N LEU A 122 21.61 11.72 3.16
CA LEU A 122 21.89 10.46 3.85
C LEU A 122 22.54 10.64 5.23
N PHE A 123 23.60 11.45 5.31
CA PHE A 123 24.31 11.69 6.56
C PHE A 123 23.54 12.58 7.55
N LYS A 124 22.67 13.49 7.06
CA LYS A 124 21.79 14.30 7.93
C LYS A 124 20.63 13.49 8.49
N THR A 125 20.04 12.61 7.67
CA THR A 125 18.96 11.70 8.10
C THR A 125 19.48 10.63 9.07
N LEU A 126 20.62 9.99 8.77
CA LEU A 126 21.28 9.04 9.69
C LEU A 126 21.73 9.71 10.99
N GLY A 127 22.29 10.92 10.92
CA GLY A 127 22.66 11.71 12.09
C GLY A 127 21.45 12.04 12.98
N ARG A 128 20.29 12.37 12.40
CA ARG A 128 19.03 12.59 13.11
C ARG A 128 18.45 11.33 13.73
N TYR A 129 18.38 10.21 13.00
CA TYR A 129 17.91 8.94 13.56
C TYR A 129 18.85 8.43 14.68
N TRP A 130 20.16 8.63 14.55
CA TRP A 130 21.13 8.34 15.61
C TRP A 130 20.93 9.23 16.84
N LEU A 131 20.62 10.51 16.65
CA LEU A 131 20.28 11.44 17.74
C LEU A 131 18.94 11.11 18.40
N ILE A 132 17.93 10.68 17.63
CA ILE A 132 16.62 10.25 18.15
C ILE A 132 16.76 8.96 18.97
N LEU A 133 17.53 7.98 18.46
CA LEU A 133 17.86 6.74 19.19
C LEU A 133 18.65 7.01 20.47
N ARG A 134 19.53 8.02 20.46
CA ARG A 134 20.38 8.35 21.61
C ARG A 134 19.73 9.31 22.61
N ALA A 135 18.76 10.13 22.19
CA ALA A 135 18.15 11.17 23.02
C ALA A 135 16.73 10.83 23.52
N GLN A 136 16.09 9.75 23.04
CA GLN A 136 14.67 9.43 23.34
C GLN A 136 13.71 10.63 23.16
N ALA A 137 14.08 11.60 22.33
CA ALA A 137 13.32 12.83 22.15
C ALA A 137 12.95 12.97 20.66
N TYR A 138 11.65 12.98 20.39
CA TYR A 138 11.11 13.12 19.04
C TYR A 138 11.29 14.58 18.58
N LEU A 139 12.34 14.84 17.81
CA LEU A 139 12.55 16.14 17.18
C LEU A 139 11.75 16.19 15.87
N ALA A 140 10.64 16.92 15.89
CA ALA A 140 9.83 17.16 14.70
C ALA A 140 10.70 17.77 13.57
N PRO A 141 10.65 17.23 12.34
CA PRO A 141 11.41 17.79 11.22
C PRO A 141 10.93 19.21 10.91
N THR A 142 11.88 20.14 10.75
CA THR A 142 11.64 21.48 10.22
C THR A 142 11.21 21.40 8.75
N SER A 143 10.25 22.24 8.38
CA SER A 143 9.46 22.28 7.13
C SER A 143 10.25 22.38 5.81
N ASP A 144 11.57 22.54 5.87
CA ASP A 144 12.46 22.71 4.71
C ASP A 144 13.23 21.42 4.33
N GLU A 145 13.16 20.36 5.13
CA GLU A 145 13.80 19.09 4.79
C GLU A 145 12.91 18.22 3.88
N VAL A 146 13.56 17.40 3.05
CA VAL A 146 12.93 16.44 2.13
C VAL A 146 11.91 15.54 2.81
N ALA A 147 12.11 15.26 4.10
CA ALA A 147 11.21 14.51 4.97
C ALA A 147 9.87 15.22 5.25
N GLY A 148 9.77 16.53 4.98
CA GLY A 148 8.55 17.33 5.07
C GLY A 148 7.70 17.33 3.80
N LYS A 149 8.21 16.78 2.69
CA LYS A 149 7.42 16.60 1.47
C LYS A 149 6.77 15.22 1.48
N PRO A 150 5.44 15.12 1.49
CA PRO A 150 4.74 13.83 1.49
C PRO A 150 5.17 13.03 0.26
N PHE A 151 5.89 11.94 0.49
CA PHE A 151 6.20 10.98 -0.56
C PHE A 151 4.95 10.17 -0.85
N PRO A 152 4.45 10.16 -2.09
CA PRO A 152 3.22 9.44 -2.41
C PRO A 152 3.49 7.94 -2.46
N TYR A 153 3.46 7.29 -1.29
CA TYR A 153 3.68 5.86 -1.12
C TYR A 153 2.61 5.04 -1.87
N SER A 154 1.47 5.67 -2.17
CA SER A 154 0.45 5.18 -3.10
C SER A 154 1.01 4.68 -4.44
N ILE A 155 2.08 5.28 -4.97
CA ILE A 155 2.71 4.82 -6.23
C ILE A 155 3.38 3.47 -6.03
N ALA A 156 4.08 3.27 -4.91
CA ALA A 156 4.71 2.00 -4.58
C ALA A 156 3.66 0.90 -4.38
N ILE A 157 2.51 1.23 -3.77
CA ILE A 157 1.40 0.29 -3.61
C ILE A 157 0.80 -0.09 -4.96
N LEU A 158 0.59 0.88 -5.86
CA LEU A 158 0.09 0.61 -7.21
C LEU A 158 1.06 -0.30 -7.99
N LEU A 159 2.36 -0.02 -7.94
CA LEU A 159 3.37 -0.83 -8.62
C LEU A 159 3.47 -2.26 -8.04
N GLY A 160 3.48 -2.39 -6.72
CA GLY A 160 3.49 -3.69 -6.05
C GLY A 160 2.24 -4.51 -6.39
N THR A 161 1.07 -3.86 -6.40
CA THR A 161 -0.19 -4.50 -6.76
C THR A 161 -0.21 -4.93 -8.23
N LEU A 162 0.25 -4.08 -9.16
CA LEU A 162 0.34 -4.43 -10.59
C LEU A 162 1.26 -5.64 -10.81
N ASN A 163 2.41 -5.69 -10.12
CA ASN A 163 3.33 -6.82 -10.22
C ASN A 163 2.69 -8.11 -9.71
N THR A 164 1.97 -8.05 -8.58
CA THR A 164 1.27 -9.22 -8.02
C THR A 164 0.11 -9.67 -8.90
N VAL A 165 -0.65 -8.74 -9.48
CA VAL A 165 -1.72 -9.06 -10.43
C VAL A 165 -1.13 -9.70 -11.69
N HIS A 166 -0.03 -9.17 -12.22
CA HIS A 166 0.65 -9.76 -13.36
C HIS A 166 1.13 -11.19 -13.05
N TRP A 167 1.69 -11.40 -11.86
CA TRP A 167 2.08 -12.73 -11.38
C TRP A 167 0.89 -13.67 -11.26
N GLN A 168 -0.22 -13.20 -10.70
CA GLN A 168 -1.47 -13.96 -10.58
C GLN A 168 -2.04 -14.33 -11.95
N LEU A 169 -2.00 -13.42 -12.92
CA LEU A 169 -2.45 -13.67 -14.29
C LEU A 169 -1.56 -14.71 -14.99
N PHE A 170 -0.24 -14.61 -14.82
CA PHE A 170 0.72 -15.55 -15.39
C PHE A 170 0.58 -16.95 -14.79
N ALA A 171 0.47 -17.04 -13.45
CA ALA A 171 0.30 -18.30 -12.74
C ALA A 171 -1.03 -19.00 -13.06
N ASN A 172 -2.11 -18.24 -13.29
CA ASN A 172 -3.41 -18.79 -13.69
C ASN A 172 -3.55 -18.97 -15.22
N GLY A 173 -2.61 -18.47 -16.02
CA GLY A 173 -2.63 -18.54 -17.48
C GLY A 173 -1.76 -19.65 -18.09
N LEU A 174 -0.79 -20.19 -17.34
CA LEU A 174 0.13 -21.25 -17.79
C LEU A 174 -0.14 -22.62 -17.15
N GLY A 175 -1.27 -22.78 -16.46
CA GLY A 175 -1.69 -24.03 -15.81
C GLY A 175 -2.88 -24.74 -16.47
N GLY A 176 -3.13 -24.50 -17.76
CA GLY A 176 -4.17 -25.18 -18.55
C GLY A 176 -3.56 -26.13 -19.57
#